data_AF-A0A1T1JNA7-F1
#
_entry.id   AF-A0A1T1JNA7-F1
#
_cell.length_a   1.000
_cell.length_b   1.000
_cell.length_c   1.000
_cell.angle_alpha   90.00
_cell.angle_beta   90.00
_cell.angle_gamma   90.00
#
_symmetry.space_group_name_H-M   'P 1'
#
loop_
_entity.id
_entity.type
_entity.pdbx_description
1 polymer ?
#
loop_
_entity_poly.entity_id
_entity_poly.type
_entity_poly.pdbx_seq_one_letter_code
_entity_poly.pdbx_strand_id
1 'polypeptide(L)' 'MYNTINNEDDAKNQKLNEELYLKYSLQEIDSEILVKKYQHASKNMKKIIHAILKERGFNRSEVEYLLNSIK' A
#
# COMPACT_ATOMS: atom_id res chain seq x y z
N MET A 1 21.56 -23.48 -22.80
CA MET A 1 21.80 -22.09 -22.37
C MET A 1 20.61 -21.66 -21.54
N TYR A 2 20.75 -21.61 -20.22
CA TYR A 2 19.71 -21.06 -19.36
C TYR A 2 19.86 -19.55 -19.38
N ASN A 3 18.89 -18.85 -19.99
CA ASN A 3 18.77 -17.40 -19.93
C ASN A 3 18.37 -16.99 -18.50
N THR A 4 19.33 -16.97 -17.59
CA THR A 4 19.15 -16.49 -16.21
C THR A 4 19.09 -14.97 -16.10
N ILE A 5 19.26 -14.23 -17.21
CA ILE A 5 19.40 -12.77 -17.21
C ILE A 5 18.06 -12.03 -17.09
N ASN A 6 16.92 -12.63 -17.45
CA ASN A 6 15.62 -11.93 -17.43
C ASN A 6 14.79 -12.17 -16.16
N ASN A 7 15.03 -13.25 -15.41
CA ASN A 7 14.10 -13.65 -14.34
C ASN A 7 14.08 -12.68 -13.14
N GLU A 8 15.19 -12.04 -12.81
CA GLU A 8 15.23 -11.08 -11.69
C GLU A 8 14.54 -9.76 -12.02
N ASP A 9 14.72 -9.26 -13.24
CA ASP A 9 14.07 -8.03 -13.69
C ASP A 9 12.57 -8.27 -13.94
N ASP A 10 12.20 -9.43 -14.47
CA ASP A 10 10.80 -9.85 -14.59
C ASP A 10 10.12 -9.98 -13.22
N ALA A 11 10.79 -10.58 -12.23
CA ALA A 11 10.26 -10.69 -10.87
C ALA A 11 10.10 -9.32 -10.17
N LYS A 12 11.06 -8.40 -10.37
CA LYS A 12 10.94 -7.02 -9.85
C LYS A 12 9.78 -6.27 -10.52
N ASN A 13 9.65 -6.39 -11.84
CA ASN A 13 8.58 -5.76 -12.61
C ASN A 13 7.21 -6.32 -12.21
N GLN A 14 7.09 -7.63 -12.02
CA GLN A 14 5.87 -8.26 -11.54
C GLN A 14 5.48 -7.73 -10.16
N LYS A 15 6.42 -7.69 -9.22
CA LYS A 15 6.17 -7.17 -7.88
C LYS A 15 5.75 -5.70 -7.89
N LEU A 16 6.38 -4.88 -8.74
CA LEU A 16 6.01 -3.48 -8.91
C LEU A 16 4.58 -3.33 -9.46
N ASN A 17 4.22 -4.15 -10.45
CA ASN A 17 2.86 -4.17 -10.99
C ASN A 17 1.83 -4.58 -9.95
N GLU A 18 2.13 -5.58 -9.11
CA GLU A 18 1.25 -5.99 -8.01
C GLU A 18 1.06 -4.86 -6.98
N GLU A 19 2.13 -4.16 -6.62
CA GLU A 19 2.05 -3.01 -5.69
C GLU A 19 1.26 -1.84 -6.29
N LEU A 20 1.43 -1.56 -7.59
CA LEU A 20 0.65 -0.55 -8.32
C LEU A 20 -0.83 -0.92 -8.36
N TYR A 21 -1.16 -2.15 -8.74
CA TYR A 21 -2.54 -2.63 -8.78
C TYR A 21 -3.22 -2.53 -7.41
N LEU A 22 -2.51 -2.94 -6.35
CA LEU A 22 -3.00 -2.82 -4.99
C LEU A 22 -3.21 -1.36 -4.58
N LYS A 23 -2.30 -0.45 -4.95
CA LYS A 23 -2.44 0.99 -4.68
C LYS A 23 -3.72 1.55 -5.34
N TYR A 24 -3.92 1.30 -6.64
CA TYR A 24 -5.11 1.79 -7.34
C TYR A 24 -6.41 1.24 -6.72
N SER A 25 -6.44 -0.07 -6.43
CA SER A 25 -7.59 -0.71 -5.78
C SER A 25 -7.92 -0.09 -4.42
N LEU A 26 -6.92 0.34 -3.67
CA LEU A 26 -7.08 0.96 -2.35
C LEU A 26 -7.43 2.45 -2.44
N GLN A 27 -7.01 3.13 -3.50
CA GLN A 27 -7.18 4.57 -3.65
C GLN A 27 -8.64 4.98 -3.85
N GLU A 28 -9.48 4.07 -4.35
CA GLU A 28 -10.92 4.24 -4.50
C GLU A 28 -11.71 4.04 -3.19
N ILE A 29 -11.07 3.50 -2.15
CA ILE A 29 -11.74 3.15 -0.90
C ILE A 29 -11.78 4.35 0.06
N ASP A 30 -12.93 4.63 0.68
CA ASP A 30 -13.06 5.68 1.69
C ASP A 30 -12.03 5.58 2.81
N SER A 31 -11.57 6.74 3.29
CA SER A 31 -10.51 6.82 4.30
C SER A 31 -10.86 6.04 5.57
N GLU A 32 -12.11 6.06 6.03
CA GLU A 32 -12.54 5.30 7.21
C GLU A 32 -12.41 3.78 7.01
N ILE A 33 -12.82 3.29 5.84
CA ILE A 33 -12.71 1.87 5.48
C ILE A 33 -11.24 1.48 5.30
N LEU A 34 -10.43 2.38 4.75
CA LEU A 34 -9.00 2.20 4.55
C LEU A 34 -8.27 2.00 5.91
N VAL A 35 -8.64 2.80 6.92
CA VAL A 35 -8.10 2.70 8.27
C VAL A 35 -8.52 1.38 8.93
N LYS A 36 -9.77 0.90 8.74
CA LYS A 36 -10.18 -0.44 9.23
C LYS A 36 -9.36 -1.55 8.58
N LYS A 37 -9.13 -1.48 7.26
CA LYS A 37 -8.29 -2.45 6.54
C LYS A 37 -6.83 -2.43 7.01
N TYR A 38 -6.32 -1.28 7.45
CA TYR A 38 -4.94 -1.14 7.92
C TYR A 38 -4.57 -2.11 9.05
N GLN A 39 -5.50 -2.44 9.95
CA GLN A 39 -5.19 -3.27 11.11
C GLN A 39 -4.69 -4.67 10.73
N HIS A 40 -5.39 -5.29 9.79
CA HIS A 40 -5.12 -6.64 9.29
C HIS A 40 -4.25 -6.64 8.03
N ALA A 41 -3.84 -5.47 7.54
CA ALA A 41 -3.04 -5.33 6.34
C ALA A 41 -1.62 -5.88 6.51
N SER A 42 -1.08 -6.45 5.43
CA SER A 42 0.33 -6.83 5.34
C SER A 42 1.24 -5.61 5.47
N LYS A 43 2.53 -5.82 5.77
CA LYS A 43 3.50 -4.72 5.89
C LYS A 43 3.55 -3.82 4.64
N ASN A 44 3.48 -4.41 3.46
CA ASN A 44 3.47 -3.66 2.20
C ASN A 44 2.17 -2.87 2.03
N MET A 45 1.03 -3.50 2.28
CA MET A 45 -0.27 -2.84 2.19
C MET A 45 -0.40 -1.69 3.21
N LYS A 46 0.15 -1.84 4.42
CA LYS A 46 0.23 -0.75 5.41
C LYS A 46 1.01 0.46 4.89
N LYS A 47 2.13 0.26 4.20
CA LYS A 47 2.89 1.35 3.57
C LYS A 47 2.08 2.05 2.48
N ILE A 48 1.37 1.28 1.66
CA ILE A 48 0.52 1.82 0.59
C ILE A 48 -0.63 2.64 1.18
N ILE A 49 -1.32 2.12 2.21
CA ILE A 49 -2.40 2.83 2.91
C ILE A 49 -1.89 4.16 3.50
N HIS A 50 -0.71 4.15 4.14
CA HIS A 50 -0.09 5.37 4.67
C HIS A 50 0.17 6.38 3.54
N ALA A 51 0.74 5.94 2.41
CA ALA A 51 0.99 6.80 1.26
C ALA A 51 -0.32 7.41 0.71
N ILE A 52 -1.38 6.61 0.59
CA ILE A 52 -2.70 7.08 0.12
C ILE A 52 -3.27 8.15 1.06
N LEU A 53 -3.22 7.94 2.39
CA LEU A 53 -3.70 8.95 3.34
C LEU A 53 -2.90 10.26 3.23
N LYS A 54 -1.57 10.17 3.09
CA LYS A 54 -0.74 11.36 2.87
C LYS A 54 -1.09 12.07 1.55
N GLU A 55 -1.32 11.32 0.47
CA GLU A 55 -1.75 11.84 -0.84
C GLU A 55 -3.13 12.52 -0.77
N ARG A 56 -4.00 12.09 0.13
CA ARG A 56 -5.30 12.72 0.40
C ARG A 56 -5.21 14.00 1.25
N GLY A 57 -4.01 14.37 1.71
CA GLY A 57 -3.77 15.60 2.45
C GLY A 57 -3.71 15.45 3.97
N PHE A 58 -3.83 14.22 4.50
CA PHE A 58 -3.64 13.99 5.93
C PHE A 58 -2.17 14.22 6.32
N ASN A 59 -1.95 15.01 7.35
CA ASN A 59 -0.63 15.20 7.93
C ASN A 59 -0.22 13.99 8.77
N ARG A 60 1.07 13.94 9.16
CA ARG A 60 1.62 12.78 9.90
C ARG A 60 0.87 12.48 11.20
N SER A 61 0.55 13.51 11.98
CA SER A 61 -0.15 13.36 13.25
C SER A 61 -1.58 12.88 13.07
N GLU A 62 -2.27 13.35 12.04
CA GLU A 62 -3.62 12.89 11.68
C GLU A 62 -3.61 11.43 11.24
N VAL A 63 -2.64 11.02 10.42
CA VAL A 63 -2.48 9.62 10.01
C VAL A 63 -2.19 8.74 11.23
N GLU A 64 -1.25 9.12 12.09
CA GLU A 64 -0.95 8.38 13.31
C GLU A 64 -2.17 8.29 14.24
N TYR A 65 -2.95 9.36 14.37
CA TYR A 65 -4.20 9.35 15.13
C TYR A 65 -5.21 8.38 14.51
N LEU A 66 -5.55 8.53 13.23
CA LEU A 66 -6.51 7.69 12.52
C LEU A 66 -6.16 6.20 12.64
N LEU A 67 -4.90 5.84 12.39
CA LEU A 67 -4.44 4.45 12.40
C LEU A 67 -4.40 3.84 13.81
N ASN A 68 -4.27 4.66 14.86
CA ASN A 68 -4.26 4.21 16.25
C ASN A 68 -5.64 4.28 16.93
N SER A 69 -6.60 5.03 16.38
CA SER A 69 -7.94 5.20 16.93
C SER A 69 -8.84 3.96 16.83
N ILE A 70 -8.46 2.94 16.06
CA ILE A 70 -9.25 1.71 15.90
C ILE A 70 -8.75 0.59 16.85
N LYS A 71 -8.23 0.91 18.03
CA LYS A 71 -7.80 -0.14 18.99
C LYS A 71 -8.97 -0.98 19.51
#